data_AF-A0A966LFL1-F1
#
_entry.id   AF-A0A966LFL1-F1
#
_cell.length_a   1.000
_cell.length_b   1.000
_cell.length_c   1.000
_cell.angle_alpha   90.00
_cell.angle_beta   90.00
_cell.angle_gamma   90.00
#
_symmetry.space_group_name_H-M   'P 1'
#
loop_
_entity.id
_entity.type
_entity.pdbx_description
1 polymer ?
#
loop_
_entity_poly.entity_id
_entity_poly.type
_entity_poly.pdbx_seq_one_letter_code
_entity_poly.pdbx_strand_id
1 'polypeptide(L)' 'FDRRGGRLGYGGGFYDRTLAGLRAAGPVLALGFAFAAQEDDALPLEPTDQPLDLIVTEAGVITPQARP' A
#
# COMPACT_ATOMS: atom_id res chain seq x y z
N PHE A 1 5.05 1.81 -6.01
CA PHE A 1 4.41 2.23 -4.76
C PHE A 1 4.68 3.71 -4.58
N ASP A 2 3.92 4.41 -3.76
CA ASP A 2 4.25 5.78 -3.38
C ASP A 2 4.57 5.85 -1.87
N ARG A 3 5.16 6.97 -1.43
CA ARG A 3 5.49 7.18 -0.01
C ARG A 3 4.27 7.36 0.89
N ARG A 4 3.06 7.41 0.32
CA ARG A 4 1.76 7.55 1.01
C ARG A 4 1.07 6.20 1.22
N GLY A 5 1.75 5.09 0.92
CA GLY A 5 1.24 3.72 1.08
C GLY A 5 0.47 3.21 -0.15
N GLY A 6 0.36 4.01 -1.21
CA GLY A 6 -0.26 3.62 -2.47
C GLY A 6 0.55 2.57 -3.22
N ARG A 7 -0.16 1.68 -3.93
CA ARG A 7 0.46 0.68 -4.80
C ARG A 7 -0.39 0.48 -6.06
N LEU A 8 0.28 0.22 -7.17
CA LEU A 8 -0.38 -0.25 -8.38
C LEU A 8 -0.27 -1.78 -8.44
N GLY A 9 -1.42 -2.47 -8.44
CA GLY A 9 -1.47 -3.92 -8.59
C GLY A 9 -1.53 -4.36 -10.06
N TYR A 10 -1.67 -5.67 -10.28
CA TYR A 10 -1.87 -6.25 -11.62
C TYR A 10 -3.31 -6.14 -12.15
N GLY A 11 -4.17 -5.36 -11.47
CA GLY A 11 -5.61 -5.28 -11.73
C GLY A 11 -6.45 -6.28 -10.92
N GLY A 12 -7.78 -6.14 -11.00
CA GLY A 12 -8.75 -7.04 -10.37
C GLY A 12 -9.02 -6.81 -8.87
N GLY A 13 -8.33 -5.87 -8.22
CA GLY A 13 -8.64 -5.38 -6.87
C GLY A 13 -8.66 -6.45 -5.77
N PHE A 14 -7.93 -7.56 -5.94
CA PHE A 14 -7.94 -8.68 -4.99
C PHE A 14 -7.43 -8.25 -3.61
N TYR A 15 -6.25 -7.66 -3.55
CA TYR A 15 -5.66 -7.20 -2.28
C TYR A 15 -6.49 -6.11 -1.62
N ASP A 16 -7.13 -5.23 -2.39
CA ASP A 16 -7.98 -4.16 -1.84
C ASP A 16 -9.22 -4.72 -1.16
N ARG A 17 -9.90 -5.68 -1.79
CA ARG A 17 -11.03 -6.39 -1.14
C ARG A 17 -10.58 -7.18 0.08
N THR A 18 -9.44 -7.87 0.00
CA THR A 18 -8.90 -8.63 1.13
C THR A 18 -8.55 -7.72 2.30
N LEU A 19 -7.82 -6.62 2.06
CA LEU A 19 -7.41 -5.69 3.10
C LEU A 19 -8.62 -4.97 3.71
N ALA A 20 -9.60 -4.58 2.91
CA ALA A 20 -10.83 -3.98 3.40
C ALA A 20 -11.58 -4.95 4.33
N GLY A 21 -11.71 -6.23 3.94
CA GLY A 21 -12.36 -7.26 4.76
C GLY A 21 -11.61 -7.54 6.06
N LEU A 22 -10.27 -7.66 6.00
CA LEU A 22 -9.46 -7.89 7.20
C LEU A 22 -9.52 -6.69 8.16
N ARG A 23 -9.44 -5.46 7.65
CA ARG A 23 -9.55 -4.23 8.45
C ARG A 23 -10.93 -4.07 9.09
N ALA A 24 -11.98 -4.51 8.41
CA ALA A 24 -13.32 -4.56 8.99
C ALA A 24 -13.43 -5.60 10.13
N ALA A 25 -12.64 -6.66 10.10
CA ALA A 25 -12.62 -7.69 11.13
C ALA A 25 -11.72 -7.34 12.35
N GLY A 26 -10.76 -6.43 12.19
CA GLY A 26 -9.91 -5.97 13.27
C GLY A 26 -8.64 -5.26 12.80
N PRO A 27 -7.74 -4.88 13.72
CA PRO A 27 -6.47 -4.27 13.37
C PRO A 27 -5.61 -5.18 12.50
N VAL A 28 -5.12 -4.64 11.39
CA VAL A 28 -4.27 -5.32 10.41
C VAL A 28 -3.09 -4.43 10.10
N LEU A 29 -1.91 -5.02 10.02
CA LEU A 29 -0.70 -4.36 9.53
C LEU A 29 -0.39 -4.89 8.13
N ALA A 30 -0.45 -4.02 7.13
CA ALA A 30 -0.19 -4.32 5.74
C ALA A 30 1.24 -3.88 5.35
N LEU A 31 2.12 -4.84 5.10
CA LEU A 31 3.51 -4.58 4.67
C LEU A 31 3.67 -4.95 3.20
N GLY A 32 4.14 -4.00 2.39
CA GLY A 32 4.56 -4.27 1.01
C GLY A 32 6.06 -4.46 0.91
N PHE A 33 6.49 -5.51 0.21
CA PHE A 33 7.88 -5.64 -0.23
C PHE A 33 8.00 -5.21 -1.67
N ALA A 34 8.97 -4.35 -1.96
CA ALA A 34 9.20 -3.83 -3.30
C ALA A 34 10.67 -3.43 -3.47
N PHE A 35 11.12 -3.33 -4.72
CA PHE A 35 12.40 -2.69 -5.02
C PHE A 35 12.27 -1.18 -4.94
N ALA A 36 13.31 -0.47 -4.48
CA ALA A 36 13.29 0.99 -4.40
C ALA A 36 13.02 1.65 -5.77
N ALA A 37 13.43 1.00 -6.87
CA ALA A 37 13.16 1.44 -8.24
C ALA A 37 11.67 1.43 -8.64
N GLN A 38 10.78 0.86 -7.81
CA GLN A 38 9.33 0.86 -8.03
C GLN A 38 8.61 2.03 -7.35
N GLU A 39 9.33 2.95 -6.70
CA GLU A 39 8.77 4.18 -6.14
C GLU A 39 8.34 5.13 -7.27
N ASP A 40 7.09 5.61 -7.23
CA ASP A 40 6.52 6.56 -8.20
C ASP A 40 5.46 7.41 -7.49
N ASP A 41 5.55 8.74 -7.60
CA ASP A 41 4.62 9.69 -6.97
C ASP A 41 3.31 9.89 -7.75
N ALA A 42 3.24 9.43 -9.01
CA ALA A 42 2.13 9.66 -9.93
C ALA A 42 1.26 8.41 -10.15
N LEU A 43 1.05 7.60 -9.11
CA LEU A 43 0.20 6.41 -9.22
C LEU A 43 -1.27 6.77 -9.47
N PRO A 44 -1.95 6.11 -10.43
CA PRO A 44 -3.37 6.32 -10.70
C PRO A 44 -4.22 5.57 -9.66
N LEU A 45 -4.24 6.07 -8.43
CA LEU A 45 -4.97 5.46 -7.32
C LEU A 45 -6.47 5.82 -7.34
N GLU A 46 -7.30 4.87 -6.93
CA GLU A 46 -8.74 5.01 -6.76
C GLU A 46 -9.15 5.12 -5.28
N PRO A 47 -10.33 5.67 -4.95
CA PRO A 47 -10.81 5.75 -3.56
C PRO A 47 -10.97 4.39 -2.85
N THR A 48 -11.10 3.32 -3.62
CA THR A 48 -11.24 1.94 -3.14
C THR A 48 -9.91 1.29 -2.80
N ASP A 49 -8.78 1.87 -3.25
CA ASP A 49 -7.46 1.32 -3.01
C ASP A 49 -7.12 1.35 -1.52
N GLN A 50 -6.70 0.20 -1.00
CA GLN A 50 -6.32 0.06 0.39
C GLN A 50 -4.84 0.40 0.55
N PRO A 51 -4.44 1.40 1.36
CA PRO A 51 -3.03 1.76 1.54
C PRO A 51 -2.27 0.69 2.32
N LEU A 52 -0.97 0.58 2.08
CA LEU A 52 -0.02 -0.15 2.91
C LEU A 52 0.37 0.69 4.14
N ASP A 53 0.66 0.01 5.24
CA ASP A 53 1.09 0.63 6.50
C ASP A 53 2.63 0.73 6.59
N LEU A 54 3.34 -0.13 5.88
CA LEU A 54 4.80 -0.10 5.72
C LEU A 54 5.19 -0.58 4.32
N ILE A 55 6.29 -0.04 3.80
CA ILE A 55 6.92 -0.52 2.57
C ILE A 55 8.39 -0.82 2.88
N VAL A 56 8.83 -2.04 2.58
CA VAL A 56 10.19 -2.50 2.78
C VAL A 56 10.87 -2.63 1.42
N THR A 57 11.99 -1.95 1.28
CA THR A 57 12.86 -1.99 0.11
C THR A 57 14.29 -2.34 0.50
N GLU A 58 15.13 -2.64 -0.48
CA GLU A 58 16.56 -2.79 -0.29
C GLU A 58 17.27 -1.51 0.17
N ALA A 59 16.65 -0.34 -0.04
CA ALA A 59 17.15 0.96 0.39
C ALA A 59 16.69 1.36 1.80
N GLY A 60 15.75 0.62 2.40
CA GLY A 60 15.24 0.88 3.74
C GLY A 60 13.73 0.69 3.88
N VAL A 61 13.22 1.06 5.06
CA VAL A 61 11.81 0.97 5.43
C VAL A 61 11.16 2.35 5.31
N ILE A 62 10.03 2.41 4.60
CA ILE A 62 9.19 3.60 4.47
C ILE A 62 7.96 3.40 5.34
N THR A 63 7.71 4.35 6.24
CA THR A 63 6.48 4.46 7.02
C THR A 63 5.64 5.59 6.44
N PRO A 64 4.56 5.27 5.69
CA PRO A 64 3.61 6.27 5.24
C PRO A 64 3.09 7.07 6.44
N GLN A 65 3.10 8.40 6.31
CA GLN A 65 2.45 9.23 7.31
C GLN A 65 0.94 8.98 7.24
N ALA A 66 0.30 8.82 8.40
CA ALA A 66 -1.15 8.72 8.47
C ALA A 66 -1.78 9.92 7.75
N ARG A 67 -2.70 9.65 6.83
CA ARG A 67 -3.51 10.72 6.23
C ARG A 67 -4.42 11.24 7.35
N PRO A 68 -4.47 12.57 7.59
CA PRO A 68 -5.34 13.15 8.61
C PRO A 68 -6.81 12.80 8.37
#